data_AF-A0A7R9E2C1-F1
#
_entry.id   AF-A0A7R9E2C1-F1
#
_cell.length_a   1.000
_cell.length_b   1.000
_cell.length_c   1.000
_cell.angle_alpha   90.00
_cell.angle_beta   90.00
_cell.angle_gamma   90.00
#
_symmetry.space_group_name_H-M   'P 1'
#
loop_
_entity.id
_entity.type
_entity.pdbx_description
1 polymer ?
#
loop_
_entity_poly.entity_id
_entity_poly.type
_entity_poly.pdbx_seq_one_letter_code
_entity_poly.pdbx_strand_id
1 'polypeptide(L)'
;WLLSEALTNNPKIEVTLDGKFLFKPSYRIRDRKNLLKLLKQHDLKGLGGILLEDIQESLPHCEKALKILQDEIIYIIRPIDKKKIVFYNDKTATLPIDEEFQKLWRSAAVESVDDQKIEEYLEKQGIRSMQDHGLKKPLPQKRKKPNQRKKQNKKPRDNEHLAHVLENYEDK
;
A
#
# COMPACT_ATOMS: atom_id res chain seq x y z
N TRP A 1 -5.74 -22.14 -45.65
CA TRP A 1 -4.55 -21.54 -45.04
C TRP A 1 -4.85 -20.15 -44.45
N LEU A 2 -5.07 -19.09 -45.24
CA LEU A 2 -5.34 -17.74 -44.69
C LEU A 2 -6.58 -17.68 -43.76
N LEU A 3 -7.73 -18.15 -44.24
CA LEU A 3 -9.00 -18.08 -43.49
C LEU A 3 -9.06 -19.05 -42.29
N SER A 4 -8.43 -20.21 -42.44
CA SER A 4 -8.56 -21.34 -41.51
C SER A 4 -7.47 -21.37 -40.44
N GLU A 5 -6.29 -20.86 -40.76
CA GLU A 5 -5.08 -21.01 -39.93
C GLU A 5 -4.51 -19.64 -39.57
N ALA A 6 -4.28 -18.76 -40.54
CA ALA A 6 -3.66 -17.46 -40.28
C ALA A 6 -4.56 -16.50 -39.48
N LEU A 7 -5.87 -16.44 -39.80
CA LEU A 7 -6.82 -15.59 -39.06
C LEU A 7 -7.13 -16.13 -37.66
N THR A 8 -7.19 -17.45 -37.51
CA THR A 8 -7.44 -18.11 -36.22
C THR A 8 -6.26 -18.01 -35.28
N ASN A 9 -5.03 -17.95 -35.82
CA ASN A 9 -3.79 -17.87 -35.05
C ASN A 9 -3.33 -16.43 -34.77
N ASN A 10 -4.03 -15.40 -35.27
CA ASN A 10 -3.64 -14.01 -35.06
C ASN A 10 -4.09 -13.51 -33.66
N PRO A 11 -3.15 -13.11 -32.77
CA PRO A 11 -3.49 -12.68 -31.40
C PRO A 11 -4.30 -11.37 -31.35
N LYS A 12 -4.36 -10.61 -32.44
CA LYS A 12 -5.13 -9.36 -32.58
C LYS A 12 -6.52 -9.57 -33.19
N ILE A 13 -6.98 -10.81 -33.38
CA ILE A 13 -8.29 -11.12 -33.95
C ILE A 13 -9.08 -12.00 -32.99
N GLU A 14 -10.36 -11.70 -32.82
CA GLU A 14 -11.32 -12.51 -32.08
C GLU A 14 -12.39 -13.02 -33.04
N VAL A 15 -12.60 -14.34 -33.08
CA VAL A 15 -13.58 -14.98 -33.96
C VAL A 15 -14.89 -15.11 -33.19
N THR A 16 -15.96 -14.48 -33.69
CA THR A 16 -17.31 -14.63 -33.13
C THR A 16 -17.89 -15.98 -33.52
N LEU A 17 -18.82 -16.50 -32.71
CA LEU A 17 -19.57 -17.73 -33.01
C LEU A 17 -20.25 -17.70 -34.40
N ASP A 18 -20.60 -16.52 -34.90
CA ASP A 18 -21.19 -16.30 -36.22
C ASP A 18 -20.17 -16.30 -37.39
N GLY A 19 -18.90 -16.64 -37.14
CA GLY A 19 -17.83 -16.67 -38.15
C GLY A 19 -17.32 -15.28 -38.58
N LYS A 20 -17.63 -14.23 -37.81
CA LYS A 20 -17.14 -12.85 -38.05
C LYS A 20 -15.86 -12.59 -37.26
N PHE A 21 -14.95 -11.82 -37.87
CA PHE A 21 -13.69 -11.41 -37.25
C PHE A 21 -13.82 -10.02 -36.61
N LEU A 22 -13.50 -9.91 -35.33
CA LEU A 22 -13.37 -8.64 -34.63
C LEU A 22 -11.90 -8.35 -34.33
N PHE A 23 -11.55 -7.08 -34.39
CA PHE A 23 -10.25 -6.61 -33.93
C PHE A 23 -10.17 -6.67 -32.40
N LYS A 24 -9.11 -7.30 -31.90
CA LYS A 24 -8.78 -7.40 -30.48
C LYS A 24 -7.67 -6.40 -30.17
N PRO A 25 -7.99 -5.19 -29.67
CA PRO A 25 -6.97 -4.23 -29.27
C PRO A 25 -6.18 -4.75 -28.07
N SER A 26 -4.95 -4.24 -27.89
CA SER A 26 -4.11 -4.53 -26.71
C SER A 26 -4.88 -4.33 -25.40
N TYR A 27 -5.73 -3.30 -25.34
CA TYR A 27 -6.62 -3.05 -24.21
C TYR A 27 -8.04 -2.75 -24.69
N ARG A 28 -9.06 -3.32 -24.02
CA ARG A 28 -10.47 -3.01 -24.31
C ARG A 28 -10.89 -1.69 -23.65
N ILE A 29 -10.28 -0.57 -24.07
CA ILE A 29 -10.61 0.78 -23.59
C ILE A 29 -11.40 1.55 -24.65
N ARG A 30 -12.58 2.05 -24.30
CA ARG A 30 -13.42 2.86 -25.20
C ARG A 30 -13.52 4.32 -24.77
N ASP A 31 -13.39 4.56 -23.47
CA ASP A 31 -13.59 5.86 -22.84
C ASP A 31 -12.37 6.32 -22.04
N ARG A 32 -12.24 7.64 -21.90
CA ARG A 32 -11.30 8.32 -21.01
C ARG A 32 -11.35 7.79 -19.57
N LYS A 33 -12.54 7.52 -19.04
CA LYS A 33 -12.72 6.97 -17.69
C LYS A 33 -12.14 5.56 -17.57
N ASN A 34 -12.27 4.74 -18.61
CA ASN A 34 -11.73 3.39 -18.63
C ASN A 34 -10.20 3.40 -18.72
N LEU A 35 -9.62 4.36 -19.46
CA LEU A 35 -8.18 4.57 -19.48
C LEU A 35 -7.64 4.91 -18.08
N LEU A 36 -8.25 5.86 -17.38
CA LEU A 36 -7.83 6.22 -16.02
C LEU A 36 -7.95 5.03 -15.05
N LYS A 37 -9.05 4.28 -15.13
CA LYS A 37 -9.27 3.10 -14.29
C LYS A 37 -8.22 2.02 -14.56
N LEU A 38 -7.84 1.82 -15.82
CA LEU A 38 -6.79 0.89 -16.21
C LEU A 38 -5.43 1.31 -15.64
N LEU A 39 -5.07 2.59 -15.78
CA LEU A 39 -3.82 3.13 -15.26
C LEU A 39 -3.74 3.02 -13.73
N LYS A 40 -4.83 3.34 -13.00
CA LYS A 40 -4.92 3.14 -11.54
C LYS A 40 -4.78 1.67 -11.14
N GLN A 41 -5.38 0.76 -11.90
CA GLN A 41 -5.26 -0.67 -11.62
C GLN A 41 -3.84 -1.20 -11.87
N HIS A 42 -3.17 -0.68 -12.90
CA HIS A 42 -1.78 -0.99 -13.19
C HIS A 42 -0.84 -0.54 -12.06
N ASP A 43 -1.06 0.66 -11.55
CA ASP A 43 -0.32 1.22 -10.43
C ASP A 43 -0.54 0.41 -9.14
N LEU A 44 -1.80 0.16 -8.77
CA LEU A 44 -2.15 -0.61 -7.57
C LEU A 44 -1.62 -2.06 -7.60
N LYS A 45 -1.54 -2.67 -8.78
CA LYS A 45 -1.01 -4.03 -8.97
C LYS A 45 0.51 -4.06 -9.18
N GLY A 46 1.17 -2.92 -9.31
CA GLY A 46 2.60 -2.85 -9.63
C GLY A 46 2.96 -3.40 -11.02
N LEU A 47 2.02 -3.38 -11.97
CA LEU A 47 2.24 -3.88 -13.34
C LEU A 47 3.03 -2.88 -14.22
N GLY A 48 3.34 -1.70 -13.68
CA GLY A 48 4.07 -0.65 -14.39
C GLY A 48 3.21 0.11 -15.40
N GLY A 49 3.88 0.88 -16.25
CA GLY A 49 3.26 1.77 -17.22
C GLY A 49 2.88 1.08 -18.53
N ILE A 50 1.99 1.74 -19.28
CA ILE A 50 1.48 1.23 -20.56
C ILE A 50 2.12 2.02 -21.71
N LEU A 51 2.47 1.36 -22.82
CA LEU A 51 3.00 2.06 -23.97
C LEU A 51 1.92 2.97 -24.59
N LEU A 52 2.35 4.15 -25.04
CA LEU A 52 1.46 5.08 -25.71
C LEU A 52 0.85 4.47 -26.99
N GLU A 53 1.64 3.69 -27.74
CA GLU A 53 1.20 2.98 -28.95
C GLU A 53 0.00 2.06 -28.66
N ASP A 54 0.05 1.29 -27.57
CA ASP A 54 -1.05 0.39 -27.19
C ASP A 54 -2.32 1.16 -26.82
N ILE A 55 -2.18 2.33 -26.21
CA ILE A 55 -3.31 3.22 -25.90
C ILE A 55 -3.89 3.82 -27.18
N GLN A 56 -3.04 4.23 -28.13
CA GLN A 56 -3.47 4.76 -29.42
C GLN A 56 -4.19 3.72 -30.27
N GLU A 57 -3.73 2.46 -30.24
CA GLU A 57 -4.36 1.33 -30.94
C GLU A 57 -5.74 0.99 -30.33
N SER A 58 -5.88 1.19 -29.02
CA SER A 58 -7.07 0.79 -28.29
C SER A 58 -8.16 1.88 -28.23
N LEU A 59 -7.77 3.15 -28.14
CA LEU A 59 -8.69 4.26 -27.86
C LEU A 59 -8.87 5.19 -29.09
N PRO A 60 -10.10 5.34 -29.62
CA PRO A 60 -10.37 6.31 -30.67
C PRO A 60 -10.20 7.76 -30.14
N HIS A 61 -9.63 8.65 -30.95
CA HIS A 61 -9.32 10.04 -30.55
C HIS A 61 -8.45 10.16 -29.28
N CYS A 62 -7.51 9.24 -29.10
CA CYS A 62 -6.58 9.17 -27.97
C CYS A 62 -5.95 10.52 -27.58
N GLU A 63 -5.56 11.35 -28.55
CA GLU A 63 -4.90 12.63 -28.28
C GLU A 63 -5.79 13.61 -27.48
N LYS A 64 -7.09 13.66 -27.78
CA LYS A 64 -8.04 14.50 -27.04
C LYS A 64 -8.20 14.00 -25.61
N ALA A 65 -8.34 12.68 -25.43
CA ALA A 65 -8.46 12.10 -24.10
C ALA A 65 -7.20 12.39 -23.26
N LEU A 66 -6.02 12.15 -23.83
CA LEU A 66 -4.73 12.35 -23.17
C LEU A 66 -4.48 13.81 -22.78
N LYS A 67 -4.85 14.79 -23.61
CA LYS A 67 -4.76 16.21 -23.25
C LYS A 67 -5.61 16.55 -22.03
N ILE A 68 -6.82 16.01 -21.93
CA ILE A 68 -7.68 16.28 -20.79
C ILE A 68 -7.17 15.55 -19.53
N LEU A 69 -6.60 14.33 -19.66
CA LEU A 69 -5.97 13.57 -18.56
C LEU A 69 -4.54 14.00 -18.22
N GLN A 70 -4.01 15.07 -18.82
CA GLN A 70 -2.58 15.39 -18.70
C GLN A 70 -2.12 15.61 -17.24
N ASP A 71 -3.01 16.04 -16.36
CA ASP A 71 -2.74 16.25 -14.94
C ASP A 71 -2.79 14.94 -14.11
N GLU A 72 -3.49 13.91 -14.59
CA GLU A 72 -3.63 12.60 -13.93
C GLU A 72 -2.65 11.54 -14.48
N ILE A 73 -1.80 11.92 -15.43
CA ILE A 73 -0.93 11.01 -16.18
C ILE A 73 0.50 11.53 -16.19
N ILE A 74 1.47 10.63 -16.05
CA ILE A 74 2.90 10.91 -16.22
C ILE A 74 3.41 10.24 -17.50
N TYR A 75 4.22 10.97 -18.27
CA TYR A 75 4.93 10.41 -19.43
C TYR A 75 6.39 10.16 -19.10
N ILE A 76 6.84 8.94 -19.34
CA ILE A 76 8.25 8.57 -19.27
C ILE A 76 8.70 8.16 -20.67
N ILE A 77 9.79 8.77 -21.15
CA ILE A 77 10.41 8.41 -22.42
C ILE A 77 11.48 7.38 -22.10
N ARG A 78 11.36 6.17 -22.68
CA ARG A 78 12.40 5.16 -22.53
C ARG A 78 13.64 5.62 -23.31
N PRO A 79 14.83 5.70 -22.67
CA PRO A 79 16.03 6.25 -23.32
C PRO A 79 16.54 5.38 -24.49
N ILE A 80 16.23 4.07 -24.47
CA ILE A 80 16.67 3.10 -25.47
C ILE A 80 15.87 3.26 -26.77
N ASP A 81 14.54 3.18 -26.68
CA ASP A 81 13.65 3.12 -27.85
C ASP A 81 12.99 4.46 -28.19
N LYS A 82 13.18 5.50 -27.37
CA LYS A 82 12.46 6.79 -27.41
C LYS A 82 10.93 6.67 -27.36
N LYS A 83 10.41 5.49 -27.02
CA LYS A 83 8.98 5.23 -26.87
C LYS A 83 8.45 5.90 -25.60
N LYS A 84 7.23 6.43 -25.69
CA LYS A 84 6.52 7.05 -24.58
C LYS A 84 5.74 6.00 -23.82
N ILE A 85 5.96 5.94 -22.51
CA ILE A 85 5.24 5.10 -21.56
C ILE A 85 4.38 6.01 -20.69
N VAL A 86 3.15 5.60 -20.48
CA VAL A 86 2.09 6.33 -19.78
C VAL A 86 1.89 5.69 -18.41
N PHE A 87 2.02 6.49 -17.35
CA PHE A 87 1.82 6.10 -15.97
C PHE A 87 0.67 6.89 -15.34
N TYR A 88 0.09 6.34 -14.28
CA TYR A 88 -0.83 7.08 -13.43
C TYR A 88 -0.06 8.08 -12.56
N ASN A 89 -0.55 9.32 -12.47
CA ASN A 89 -0.01 10.32 -11.56
C ASN A 89 -0.75 10.25 -10.22
N ASP A 90 -0.09 9.78 -9.16
CA ASP A 90 -0.65 9.85 -7.81
C ASP A 90 -0.47 11.25 -7.22
N LYS A 91 -1.55 12.04 -7.25
CA LYS A 91 -1.61 13.39 -6.68
C LYS A 91 -1.44 13.42 -5.16
N THR A 92 -1.57 12.29 -4.47
CA THR A 92 -1.31 12.25 -3.02
C THR A 92 0.17 12.36 -2.70
N ALA A 93 1.05 12.03 -3.65
CA ALA A 93 2.49 12.05 -3.49
C ALA A 93 3.17 13.31 -4.04
N THR A 94 2.42 14.25 -4.62
CA THR A 94 2.99 15.49 -5.16
C THR A 94 3.25 16.50 -4.04
N LEU A 95 4.53 16.73 -3.75
CA LEU A 95 5.00 17.80 -2.88
C LEU A 95 5.63 18.90 -3.75
N PRO A 96 4.98 20.06 -3.93
CA PRO A 96 5.59 21.18 -4.62
C PRO A 96 6.75 21.72 -3.75
N ILE A 97 7.96 21.72 -4.31
CA ILE A 97 9.18 22.21 -3.65
C ILE A 97 9.79 23.26 -4.57
N ASP A 98 10.11 24.42 -4.01
CA ASP A 98 10.71 25.52 -4.76
C ASP A 98 12.07 25.13 -5.38
N GLU A 99 12.38 25.73 -6.53
CA GLU A 99 13.61 25.42 -7.28
C GLU A 99 14.88 25.68 -6.46
N GLU A 100 14.85 26.66 -5.54
CA GLU A 100 15.97 26.96 -4.64
C GLU A 100 16.29 25.77 -3.73
N PHE A 101 15.28 25.17 -3.11
CA PHE A 101 15.45 23.98 -2.26
C PHE A 101 15.90 22.77 -3.09
N GLN A 102 15.39 22.61 -4.32
CA GLN A 102 15.87 21.55 -5.20
C GLN A 102 17.35 21.72 -5.56
N LYS A 103 17.80 22.95 -5.81
CA LYS A 103 19.21 23.26 -6.10
C LYS A 103 20.09 23.01 -4.88
N LEU A 104 19.64 23.42 -3.70
CA LEU A 104 20.34 23.16 -2.44
C LEU A 104 20.48 21.66 -2.20
N TRP A 105 19.40 20.89 -2.38
CA TRP A 105 19.40 19.44 -2.23
C TRP A 105 20.41 18.77 -3.18
N ARG A 106 20.42 19.14 -4.46
CA ARG A 106 21.38 18.59 -5.44
C ARG A 106 22.82 19.04 -5.19
N SER A 107 23.04 20.17 -4.52
CA SER A 107 24.38 20.67 -4.21
C SER A 107 25.09 19.88 -3.11
N ALA A 108 24.34 19.18 -2.26
CA ALA A 108 24.90 18.28 -1.26
C ALA A 108 25.41 17.00 -1.95
N ALA A 109 26.70 16.97 -2.28
CA ALA A 109 27.35 15.83 -2.94
C ALA A 109 27.57 14.68 -1.94
N VAL A 110 26.72 13.66 -2.01
CA VAL A 110 26.82 12.43 -1.19
C VAL A 110 27.37 11.24 -1.98
N GLU A 111 27.35 11.31 -3.31
CA GLU A 111 27.66 10.19 -4.22
C GLU A 111 29.10 9.66 -4.12
N SER A 112 30.03 10.47 -3.61
CA SER A 112 31.44 10.10 -3.43
C SER A 112 31.86 9.92 -1.97
N VAL A 113 30.92 9.99 -1.02
CA VAL A 113 31.20 9.88 0.43
C VAL A 113 30.80 8.50 0.92
N ASP A 114 31.68 7.84 1.66
CA ASP A 114 31.40 6.54 2.26
C ASP A 114 30.37 6.65 3.40
N ASP A 115 29.49 5.66 3.51
CA ASP A 115 28.36 5.65 4.46
C ASP A 115 28.85 5.82 5.91
N GLN A 116 29.98 5.20 6.28
CA GLN A 116 30.55 5.33 7.64
C GLN A 116 30.97 6.77 7.97
N LYS A 117 31.47 7.48 6.96
CA LYS A 117 31.91 8.87 7.12
C LYS A 117 30.71 9.82 7.23
N ILE A 118 29.61 9.49 6.56
CA ILE A 118 28.33 10.22 6.71
C ILE A 118 27.80 10.04 8.13
N GLU A 119 27.82 8.82 8.66
CA GLU A 119 27.37 8.53 10.03
C GLU A 119 28.21 9.27 11.08
N GLU A 120 29.55 9.22 10.98
CA GLU A 120 30.43 9.94 11.90
C GLU A 120 30.20 11.47 11.83
N TYR A 121 29.96 12.01 10.62
CA TYR A 121 29.64 13.44 10.46
C TYR A 121 28.32 13.81 11.12
N LEU A 122 27.28 12.99 10.94
CA LEU A 122 25.97 13.20 11.58
C LEU A 122 26.07 13.12 13.11
N GLU A 123 26.82 12.15 13.65
CA GLU A 123 27.07 12.05 15.10
C GLU A 123 27.81 13.27 15.67
N LYS A 124 28.82 13.77 14.94
CA LYS A 124 29.55 15.00 15.32
C LYS A 124 28.65 16.23 15.33
N GLN A 125 27.68 16.31 14.41
CA GLN A 125 26.67 17.37 14.40
C GLN A 125 25.53 17.13 15.40
N GLY A 126 25.61 16.08 16.21
CA GLY A 126 24.60 15.74 17.23
C GLY A 126 23.32 15.14 16.66
N ILE A 127 23.28 14.87 15.35
CA ILE A 127 22.16 14.20 14.69
C ILE A 127 22.41 12.70 14.79
N ARG A 128 22.02 12.11 15.91
CA ARG A 128 22.07 10.65 16.05
C ARG A 128 20.87 10.05 15.35
N SER A 129 21.11 9.01 14.55
CA SER A 129 20.04 8.19 13.99
C SER A 129 19.12 7.77 15.13
N MET A 130 17.81 7.96 14.97
CA MET A 130 16.84 7.55 15.98
C MET A 130 17.08 6.07 16.26
N GLN A 131 17.69 5.77 17.41
CA GLN A 131 17.56 4.44 17.98
C GLN A 131 16.09 4.34 18.32
N ASP A 132 15.35 3.58 17.51
CA ASP A 132 14.04 3.08 17.85
C ASP A 132 14.23 2.21 19.09
N HIS A 133 14.33 2.86 20.25
CA HIS A 133 14.03 2.24 21.52
C HIS A 133 12.52 2.02 21.52
N GLY A 134 12.06 1.14 20.61
CA GLY A 134 10.72 0.61 20.61
C GLY A 134 10.41 0.21 22.04
N LEU A 135 9.23 0.63 22.51
CA LEU A 135 8.70 0.43 23.86
C LEU A 135 9.46 -0.68 24.57
N LYS A 136 10.45 -0.31 25.41
CA LYS A 136 11.24 -1.28 26.17
C LYS A 136 10.22 -2.19 26.83
N LYS A 137 10.10 -3.44 26.34
CA LYS A 137 9.13 -4.39 26.87
C LYS A 137 9.37 -4.40 28.38
N PRO A 138 8.39 -4.03 29.22
CA PRO A 138 8.60 -4.06 30.65
C PRO A 138 9.02 -5.49 30.98
N LEU A 139 10.23 -5.63 31.54
CA LEU A 139 10.77 -6.91 31.96
C LEU A 139 9.67 -7.62 32.77
N PRO A 140 9.31 -8.87 32.45
CA PRO A 140 8.24 -9.55 33.14
C PRO A 140 8.61 -9.60 34.62
N GLN A 141 7.83 -8.88 35.44
CA GLN A 141 7.97 -8.90 36.89
C GLN A 141 7.90 -10.36 37.31
N LYS A 142 9.01 -10.91 37.82
CA LYS A 142 9.06 -12.30 38.32
C LYS A 142 7.97 -12.44 39.38
N ARG A 143 6.87 -13.08 39.02
CA ARG A 143 5.80 -13.44 39.97
C ARG A 143 6.46 -14.27 41.07
N LYS A 144 6.51 -13.74 42.29
CA LYS A 144 6.85 -14.54 43.47
C LYS A 144 5.83 -15.68 43.54
N LYS A 145 6.31 -16.93 43.55
CA LYS A 145 5.45 -18.12 43.67
C LYS A 145 4.52 -17.93 44.88
N PRO A 146 3.19 -18.10 44.72
CA PRO A 146 2.31 -18.03 45.87
C PRO A 146 2.62 -19.22 46.78
N ASN A 147 3.04 -18.92 48.00
CA ASN A 147 3.18 -19.93 49.03
C ASN A 147 1.78 -20.49 49.30
N GLN A 148 1.55 -21.78 49.05
CA GLN A 148 0.25 -22.42 49.24
C GLN A 148 -0.12 -22.39 50.73
N ARG A 149 -0.81 -21.35 51.17
CA ARG A 149 -1.50 -21.36 52.46
C ARG A 149 -2.77 -22.18 52.29
N LYS A 150 -2.81 -23.34 52.95
CA LYS A 150 -3.99 -24.20 53.06
C LYS A 150 -5.21 -23.35 53.45
N LYS A 151 -6.23 -23.31 52.58
CA LYS A 151 -7.52 -22.69 52.88
C LYS A 151 -8.16 -23.45 54.04
N GLN A 152 -8.23 -22.82 55.21
CA GLN A 152 -9.06 -23.29 56.31
C GLN A 152 -10.50 -22.84 55.99
N ASN A 153 -11.42 -23.81 55.85
CA ASN A 153 -12.84 -23.51 55.63
C ASN A 153 -13.36 -22.66 56.80
N LYS A 154 -13.64 -21.38 56.55
CA LYS A 154 -14.38 -20.54 57.49
C LYS A 154 -15.86 -20.87 57.29
N LYS A 155 -16.53 -21.31 58.37
CA LYS A 155 -17.98 -21.46 58.41
C LYS A 155 -18.65 -20.16 57.95
N PRO A 156 -19.73 -20.22 57.15
CA PRO A 156 -20.46 -19.01 56.76
C PRO A 156 -21.00 -18.35 58.03
N ARG A 157 -20.51 -17.14 58.33
CA ARG A 157 -21.10 -16.25 59.33
C ARG A 157 -22.28 -15.55 58.67
N ASP A 158 -23.38 -16.26 58.57
CA ASP A 158 -24.65 -15.65 58.20
C ASP A 158 -25.55 -15.66 59.44
N ASN A 159 -26.22 -14.53 59.67
CA ASN A 159 -27.31 -14.36 60.65
C ASN A 159 -26.96 -14.32 62.15
N GLU A 160 -25.78 -13.79 62.51
CA GLU A 160 -25.41 -13.49 63.92
C GLU A 160 -26.35 -12.42 64.55
N HIS A 161 -27.05 -11.63 63.73
CA HIS A 161 -27.96 -10.54 64.13
C HIS A 161 -29.43 -10.96 64.34
N LEU A 162 -29.80 -12.21 64.02
CA LEU A 162 -31.16 -12.73 64.26
C LEU A 162 -31.27 -13.55 65.55
N ALA A 163 -30.17 -13.77 66.26
CA ALA A 163 -30.12 -14.59 67.47
C ALA A 163 -30.99 -14.06 68.62
N HIS A 164 -31.29 -12.75 68.64
CA HIS A 164 -32.10 -12.11 69.68
C HIS A 164 -33.59 -11.97 69.33
N VAL A 165 -34.00 -12.42 68.14
CA VAL A 165 -35.40 -12.34 67.69
C VAL A 165 -36.14 -13.68 67.90
N LEU A 166 -35.42 -14.77 68.13
CA LEU A 166 -35.99 -16.10 68.31
C LEU A 166 -36.16 -16.39 69.81
N GLU A 167 -37.40 -16.43 70.29
CA GLU A 167 -37.76 -16.96 71.60
C GLU A 167 -37.93 -18.48 71.54
N ASN A 168 -37.14 -19.22 72.32
CA ASN A 168 -37.26 -20.67 72.44
C ASN A 168 -38.23 -21.00 73.58
N TYR A 169 -39.33 -21.70 73.27
CA TYR A 169 -40.36 -22.13 74.24
C TYR A 169 -40.20 -23.60 74.64
N GLU A 170 -38.97 -24.09 74.84
CA GLU A 170 -38.71 -25.50 75.17
C GLU A 170 -38.71 -25.84 76.67
N ASP A 171 -38.96 -24.89 77.57
CA ASP A 171 -39.17 -25.20 78.99
C ASP A 171 -40.67 -25.19 79.34
N LYS A 172 -41.31 -26.35 79.13
CA LYS A 172 -42.52 -26.77 79.83
C LYS A 172 -42.53 -28.28 80.07
#